data_AF-A0A1C4WEI3-F1
#
_entry.id   AF-A0A1C4WEI3-F1
#
_cell.length_a   1.000
_cell.length_b   1.000
_cell.length_c   1.000
_cell.angle_alpha   90.00
_cell.angle_beta   90.00
_cell.angle_gamma   90.00
#
_symmetry.space_group_name_H-M   'P 1'
#
loop_
_entity.id
_entity.type
_entity.pdbx_description
1 polymer ?
#
loop_
_entity_poly.entity_id
_entity_poly.type
_entity_poly.pdbx_seq_one_letter_code
_entity_poly.pdbx_strand_id
1 'polypeptide(L)'
;MRRQINEFLALKDQVVRSWSGVEMAVRGGDGPAPEFAGQDVPCRHLSALHARTDTGDTVTIATYQDDCLFGLRIELSAGPGGDDDSHGYRRRALPELPTGLIRAVSIDLDGDVLAEVGLEVDGRHLLLVAGEADEDFEGRLVWRRLDESVLAFTDPNTVEQLQWASPRRRLQRIT
;
A
#
# COMPACT_ATOMS: atom_id res chain seq x y z
N MET A 1 -3.90 16.81 -2.29
CA MET A 1 -3.81 16.10 -3.57
C MET A 1 -2.60 16.44 -4.45
N ARG A 2 -2.52 17.61 -5.10
CA ARG A 2 -1.47 17.92 -6.12
C ARG A 2 -0.03 17.71 -5.67
N ARG A 3 0.27 18.03 -4.39
CA ARG A 3 1.57 17.77 -3.77
C ARG A 3 1.91 16.26 -3.77
N GLN A 4 0.97 15.43 -3.32
CA GLN A 4 1.12 13.97 -3.25
C GLN A 4 1.38 13.35 -4.62
N ILE A 5 0.65 13.81 -5.65
CA ILE A 5 0.88 13.39 -7.04
C ILE A 5 2.32 13.68 -7.46
N ASN A 6 2.79 14.91 -7.25
CA ASN A 6 4.15 15.30 -7.63
C ASN A 6 5.22 14.52 -6.85
N GLU A 7 5.00 14.26 -5.56
CA GLU A 7 5.92 13.49 -4.72
C GLU A 7 6.00 12.02 -5.16
N PHE A 8 4.88 11.40 -5.55
CA PHE A 8 4.89 10.06 -6.15
C PHE A 8 5.59 10.05 -7.52
N LEU A 9 5.30 11.01 -8.40
CA LEU A 9 5.98 11.11 -9.70
C LEU A 9 7.49 11.33 -9.55
N ALA A 10 7.92 12.01 -8.48
CA ALA A 10 9.34 12.22 -8.18
C ALA A 10 10.08 10.95 -7.75
N LEU A 11 9.36 9.84 -7.48
CA LEU A 11 10.00 8.52 -7.30
C LEU A 11 10.58 7.97 -8.58
N LYS A 12 10.16 8.45 -9.75
CA LYS A 12 10.77 8.06 -11.02
C LYS A 12 12.26 8.36 -10.99
N ASP A 13 13.04 7.44 -11.52
CA ASP A 13 14.50 7.47 -11.56
C ASP A 13 15.20 7.33 -10.19
N GLN A 14 14.46 7.10 -9.10
CA GLN A 14 15.02 6.73 -7.79
C GLN A 14 15.37 5.24 -7.75
N VAL A 15 16.38 4.87 -6.96
CA VAL A 15 16.76 3.47 -6.71
C VAL A 15 16.29 3.04 -5.32
N VAL A 16 15.38 2.07 -5.26
CA VAL A 16 14.96 1.46 -4.01
C VAL A 16 15.92 0.33 -3.62
N ARG A 17 16.46 0.40 -2.40
CA ARG A 17 17.38 -0.58 -1.83
C ARG A 17 16.67 -1.64 -1.00
N SER A 18 15.65 -1.25 -0.26
CA SER A 18 14.89 -2.17 0.59
C SER A 18 13.51 -1.62 0.91
N TRP A 19 12.61 -2.54 1.21
CA TRP A 19 11.28 -2.24 1.74
C TRP A 19 11.14 -2.75 3.17
N SER A 20 10.44 -1.99 3.99
CA SER A 20 9.88 -2.44 5.25
C SER A 20 8.49 -1.85 5.41
N GLY A 21 7.70 -2.37 6.33
CA GLY A 21 6.37 -1.83 6.59
C GLY A 21 5.89 -2.20 7.98
N VAL A 22 4.77 -1.59 8.34
CA VAL A 22 3.96 -2.00 9.48
C VAL A 22 2.81 -2.80 8.90
N GLU A 23 2.91 -4.12 8.97
CA GLU A 23 1.87 -5.05 8.52
C GLU A 23 0.70 -5.03 9.50
N MET A 24 -0.51 -5.08 8.94
CA MET A 24 -1.76 -5.28 9.66
C MET A 24 -2.21 -6.72 9.50
N ALA A 25 -2.79 -7.25 10.55
CA ALA A 25 -3.40 -8.57 10.54
C ALA A 25 -4.69 -8.50 9.71
N VAL A 26 -4.82 -9.43 8.75
CA VAL A 26 -6.04 -9.59 7.95
C VAL A 26 -7.13 -10.37 8.71
N ARG A 27 -6.75 -11.09 9.78
CA ARG A 27 -7.65 -11.82 10.67
C ARG A 27 -7.14 -11.86 12.09
N GLY A 28 -8.05 -12.10 13.03
CA GLY A 28 -7.68 -12.34 14.42
C GLY A 28 -7.03 -11.14 15.12
N GLY A 29 -7.31 -9.93 14.65
CA GLY A 29 -6.84 -8.68 15.26
C GLY A 29 -7.26 -8.51 16.73
N ASP A 30 -8.34 -9.17 17.15
CA ASP A 30 -8.80 -9.25 18.56
C ASP A 30 -8.79 -10.71 19.11
N GLY A 31 -8.27 -11.65 18.33
CA GLY A 31 -8.27 -13.10 18.61
C GLY A 31 -6.93 -13.64 19.15
N PRO A 32 -6.80 -14.97 19.36
CA PRO A 32 -5.64 -15.54 20.07
C PRO A 32 -4.32 -15.51 19.27
N ALA A 33 -4.37 -15.30 17.95
CA ALA A 33 -3.17 -15.06 17.13
C ALA A 33 -3.54 -14.30 15.84
N PRO A 34 -2.93 -13.13 15.58
CA PRO A 34 -3.15 -12.38 14.34
C PRO A 34 -2.56 -13.11 13.13
N GLU A 35 -3.34 -13.20 12.05
CA GLU A 35 -2.90 -13.68 10.74
C GLU A 35 -2.57 -12.48 9.84
N PHE A 36 -1.32 -12.39 9.36
CA PHE A 36 -0.86 -11.29 8.51
C PHE A 36 -0.79 -11.65 7.02
N ALA A 37 -0.96 -12.93 6.70
CA ALA A 37 -0.91 -13.45 5.34
C ALA A 37 -1.56 -14.84 5.29
N GLY A 38 -2.28 -15.10 4.19
CA GLY A 38 -2.93 -16.38 3.91
C GLY A 38 -2.86 -16.69 2.42
N GLN A 39 -3.27 -17.90 2.01
CA GLN A 39 -3.31 -18.27 0.58
C GLN A 39 -4.33 -17.46 -0.22
N ASP A 40 -5.33 -16.90 0.45
CA ASP A 40 -6.40 -16.07 -0.09
C ASP A 40 -6.13 -14.57 0.06
N VAL A 41 -4.93 -14.18 0.51
CA VAL A 41 -4.49 -12.79 0.66
C VAL A 41 -3.45 -12.47 -0.42
N PRO A 42 -3.85 -11.90 -1.57
CA PRO A 42 -2.96 -11.68 -2.71
C PRO A 42 -2.00 -10.48 -2.56
N CYS A 43 -2.01 -9.80 -1.42
CA CYS A 43 -1.24 -8.59 -1.16
C CYS A 43 -0.60 -8.56 0.23
N ARG A 44 0.21 -7.55 0.48
CA ARG A 44 0.52 -7.10 1.84
C ARG A 44 -0.50 -6.06 2.28
N HIS A 45 -1.02 -6.24 3.49
CA HIS A 45 -1.92 -5.32 4.16
C HIS A 45 -1.11 -4.52 5.19
N LEU A 46 -0.98 -3.22 4.97
CA LEU A 46 0.00 -2.38 5.66
C LEU A 46 -0.66 -1.08 6.15
N SER A 47 -0.41 -0.67 7.39
CA SER A 47 -0.72 0.70 7.81
C SER A 47 0.27 1.71 7.21
N ALA A 48 1.52 1.27 7.00
CA ALA A 48 2.55 2.06 6.32
C ALA A 48 3.56 1.16 5.59
N LEU A 49 3.99 1.62 4.41
CA LEU A 49 5.08 1.07 3.63
C LEU A 49 6.26 2.05 3.62
N HIS A 50 7.47 1.55 3.83
CA HIS A 50 8.69 2.33 3.84
C HIS A 50 9.66 1.83 2.75
N ALA A 51 10.10 2.74 1.90
CA ALA A 51 11.16 2.49 0.92
C ALA A 51 12.44 3.18 1.38
N ARG A 52 13.53 2.44 1.48
CA ARG A 52 14.86 3.04 1.63
C ARG A 52 15.47 3.22 0.24
N THR A 53 15.83 4.45 -0.09
CA THR A 53 16.45 4.80 -1.37
C THR A 53 17.98 4.67 -1.30
N ASP A 54 18.66 4.81 -2.44
CA ASP A 54 20.12 4.77 -2.51
C ASP A 54 20.81 6.05 -2.01
N THR A 55 20.10 7.18 -1.98
CA THR A 55 20.54 8.42 -1.30
C THR A 55 20.56 8.29 0.22
N GLY A 56 19.92 7.24 0.75
CA GLY A 56 19.77 7.00 2.19
C GLY A 56 18.45 7.54 2.75
N ASP A 57 17.65 8.24 1.95
CA ASP A 57 16.34 8.76 2.36
C ASP A 57 15.33 7.62 2.56
N THR A 58 14.42 7.81 3.52
CA THR A 58 13.27 6.93 3.73
C THR A 58 12.02 7.61 3.21
N VAL A 59 11.37 6.95 2.25
CA VAL A 59 10.05 7.34 1.75
C VAL A 59 9.02 6.53 2.51
N THR A 60 8.08 7.20 3.17
CA THR A 60 6.93 6.56 3.82
C THR A 60 5.71 6.76 2.95
N ILE A 61 5.02 5.67 2.65
CA ILE A 61 3.74 5.63 1.96
C ILE A 61 2.69 5.10 2.95
N ALA A 62 1.64 5.86 3.14
CA ALA A 62 0.54 5.52 4.06
C ALA A 62 -0.76 6.06 3.46
N THR A 63 -1.85 5.97 4.20
CA THR A 63 -3.11 6.63 3.83
C THR A 63 -3.24 7.98 4.53
N TYR A 64 -4.05 8.86 3.97
CA TYR A 64 -4.59 10.05 4.61
C TYR A 64 -6.11 10.01 4.50
N GLN A 65 -6.80 10.57 5.48
CA GLN A 65 -8.25 10.69 5.47
C GLN A 65 -8.68 12.00 4.81
N ASP A 66 -9.68 11.93 3.94
CA ASP A 66 -10.41 13.05 3.36
C ASP A 66 -11.91 12.76 3.47
N ASP A 67 -12.61 13.51 4.32
CA ASP A 67 -13.98 13.21 4.77
C ASP A 67 -14.13 11.74 5.25
N CYS A 68 -14.88 10.93 4.50
CA CYS A 68 -15.17 9.52 4.78
C CYS A 68 -14.37 8.55 3.91
N LEU A 69 -13.39 9.04 3.15
CA LEU A 69 -12.56 8.24 2.24
C LEU A 69 -11.09 8.39 2.61
N PHE A 70 -10.30 7.38 2.24
CA PHE A 70 -8.86 7.40 2.40
C PHE A 70 -8.17 7.35 1.03
N GLY A 71 -7.11 8.13 0.89
CA GLY A 71 -6.23 8.09 -0.27
C GLY A 71 -4.78 7.83 0.13
N LEU A 72 -3.94 7.51 -0.85
CA LEU A 72 -2.51 7.34 -0.61
C LEU A 72 -1.82 8.69 -0.41
N ARG A 73 -0.94 8.75 0.58
CA ARG A 73 0.04 9.81 0.78
C ARG A 73 1.45 9.25 0.80
N ILE A 74 2.40 10.11 0.48
CA ILE A 74 3.83 9.89 0.49
C ILE A 74 4.49 11.02 1.29
N GLU A 75 5.47 10.66 2.11
CA GLU A 75 6.25 11.59 2.91
C GLU A 75 7.72 11.18 2.90
N LEU A 76 8.60 12.15 2.67
CA LEU A 76 10.03 11.99 2.94
C LEU A 76 10.22 12.09 4.45
N SER A 77 10.62 10.99 5.08
CA SER A 77 10.90 10.94 6.52
C SER A 77 12.38 10.67 6.75
N ALA A 78 12.94 11.29 7.79
CA ALA A 78 14.32 11.04 8.22
C ALA A 78 14.52 9.66 8.88
N GLY A 79 13.47 8.84 8.98
CA GLY A 79 13.53 7.49 9.51
C GLY A 79 12.15 6.85 9.67
N PRO A 80 12.06 5.54 9.96
CA PRO A 80 10.82 4.91 10.33
C PRO A 80 10.29 5.56 11.63
N GLY A 81 9.01 5.97 11.64
CA GLY A 81 8.30 6.35 12.86
C GLY A 81 8.34 5.20 13.89
N GLY A 82 8.02 5.49 15.16
CA GLY A 82 8.22 4.59 16.30
C GLY A 82 7.71 3.15 16.15
N ASP A 83 8.08 2.31 17.12
CA ASP A 83 7.67 0.91 17.20
C ASP A 83 6.19 0.82 17.58
N ASP A 84 5.33 0.54 16.60
CA ASP A 84 3.94 0.16 16.82
C ASP A 84 3.82 -1.36 16.68
N ASP A 85 4.25 -2.07 17.72
CA ASP A 85 4.07 -3.51 17.89
C ASP A 85 2.82 -3.78 18.76
N SER A 86 1.72 -3.10 18.43
CA SER A 86 0.41 -3.34 19.05
C SER A 86 -0.22 -4.63 18.52
N HIS A 87 -1.21 -5.17 19.25
CA HIS A 87 -1.87 -6.41 18.85
C HIS A 87 -2.53 -6.23 17.46
N GLY A 88 -2.23 -7.13 16.52
CA GLY A 88 -2.68 -7.00 15.13
C GLY A 88 -1.76 -6.20 14.21
N TYR A 89 -0.65 -5.63 14.73
CA TYR A 89 0.35 -4.90 13.95
C TYR A 89 1.73 -5.54 14.14
N ARG A 90 2.56 -5.50 13.11
CA ARG A 90 3.99 -5.86 13.25
C ARG A 90 4.87 -5.12 12.25
N ARG A 91 6.04 -4.67 12.70
CA ARG A 91 7.07 -4.16 11.78
C ARG A 91 7.85 -5.31 11.14
N ARG A 92 8.06 -5.23 9.82
CA ARG A 92 8.73 -6.29 9.05
C ARG A 92 9.48 -5.76 7.84
N ALA A 93 10.61 -6.39 7.52
CA ALA A 93 11.28 -6.23 6.22
C ALA A 93 10.50 -7.01 5.14
N LEU A 94 10.33 -6.41 3.97
CA LEU A 94 9.52 -6.95 2.87
C LEU A 94 10.39 -7.29 1.64
N PRO A 95 11.30 -8.28 1.73
CA PRO A 95 12.21 -8.64 0.64
C PRO A 95 11.50 -9.19 -0.62
N GLU A 96 10.23 -9.56 -0.52
CA GLU A 96 9.40 -10.01 -1.63
C GLU A 96 9.04 -8.88 -2.62
N LEU A 97 9.03 -7.63 -2.16
CA LEU A 97 8.73 -6.46 -2.97
C LEU A 97 9.93 -6.11 -3.88
N PRO A 98 9.69 -5.60 -5.10
CA PRO A 98 10.77 -5.39 -6.05
C PRO A 98 11.68 -4.22 -5.65
N THR A 99 12.99 -4.40 -5.80
CA THR A 99 14.03 -3.37 -5.54
C THR A 99 14.77 -3.03 -6.83
N GLY A 100 15.45 -1.88 -6.87
CA GLY A 100 16.14 -1.37 -8.05
C GLY A 100 15.61 -0.01 -8.52
N LEU A 101 15.91 0.32 -9.78
CA LEU A 101 15.52 1.60 -10.38
C LEU A 101 14.01 1.64 -10.66
N ILE A 102 13.32 2.67 -10.18
CA ILE A 102 11.93 2.96 -10.54
C ILE A 102 11.93 3.61 -11.94
N ARG A 103 11.49 2.85 -12.95
CA ARG A 103 11.46 3.31 -14.35
C ARG A 103 10.18 4.06 -14.70
N ALA A 104 9.07 3.70 -14.05
CA ALA A 104 7.77 4.29 -14.28
C ALA A 104 6.98 4.40 -12.99
N VAL A 105 6.17 5.45 -12.93
CA VAL A 105 5.16 5.69 -11.89
C VAL A 105 3.85 5.98 -12.62
N SER A 106 2.78 5.31 -12.23
CA SER A 106 1.42 5.64 -12.66
C SER A 106 0.58 5.99 -11.45
N ILE A 107 -0.29 6.98 -11.59
CA ILE A 107 -1.21 7.40 -10.54
C ILE A 107 -2.61 7.27 -11.07
N ASP A 108 -3.49 6.64 -10.31
CA ASP A 108 -4.89 6.47 -10.67
C ASP A 108 -5.77 7.09 -9.58
N LEU A 109 -6.60 8.07 -9.97
CA LEU A 109 -7.53 8.77 -9.08
C LEU A 109 -8.93 8.16 -9.15
N ASP A 110 -9.61 8.10 -8.00
CA ASP A 110 -11.05 7.86 -7.90
C ASP A 110 -11.72 9.16 -7.44
N GLY A 111 -12.31 9.90 -8.39
CA GLY A 111 -12.68 11.29 -8.16
C GLY A 111 -11.43 12.16 -7.95
N ASP A 112 -11.36 12.83 -6.80
CA ASP A 112 -10.23 13.64 -6.36
C ASP A 112 -9.30 12.91 -5.38
N VAL A 113 -9.58 11.64 -5.07
CA VAL A 113 -8.80 10.82 -4.14
C VAL A 113 -7.73 10.01 -4.90
N LEU A 114 -6.49 10.05 -4.41
CA LEU A 114 -5.38 9.23 -4.89
C LEU A 114 -5.62 7.78 -4.46
N ALA A 115 -6.21 6.99 -5.34
CA ALA A 115 -6.65 5.65 -5.02
C ALA A 115 -5.51 4.64 -5.18
N GLU A 116 -4.71 4.77 -6.23
CA GLU A 116 -3.69 3.78 -6.58
C GLU A 116 -2.42 4.41 -7.14
N VAL A 117 -1.29 3.75 -6.86
CA VAL A 117 0.02 4.07 -7.42
C VAL A 117 0.66 2.80 -7.94
N GLY A 118 0.97 2.78 -9.24
CA GLY A 118 1.75 1.73 -9.88
C GLY A 118 3.22 2.14 -9.97
N LEU A 119 4.12 1.24 -9.60
CA LEU A 119 5.56 1.39 -9.75
C LEU A 119 6.10 0.27 -10.65
N GLU A 120 6.97 0.62 -11.59
CA GLU A 120 7.81 -0.35 -12.30
C GLU A 120 9.24 -0.25 -11.75
N VAL A 121 9.65 -1.26 -10.99
CA VAL A 121 10.95 -1.32 -10.32
C VAL A 121 11.78 -2.44 -10.93
N ASP A 122 12.82 -2.06 -11.67
CA ASP A 122 13.70 -2.96 -12.44
C ASP A 122 12.95 -4.02 -13.27
N GLY A 123 11.85 -3.60 -13.93
CA GLY A 123 11.03 -4.45 -14.77
C GLY A 123 10.00 -5.32 -14.03
N ARG A 124 9.89 -5.18 -12.71
CA ARG A 124 8.82 -5.81 -11.89
C ARG A 124 7.80 -4.76 -11.48
N HIS A 125 6.53 -5.15 -11.42
CA HIS A 125 5.46 -4.26 -10.99
C HIS A 125 5.22 -4.32 -9.47
N LEU A 126 4.87 -3.17 -8.91
CA LEU A 126 4.30 -3.03 -7.57
C LEU A 126 3.11 -2.07 -7.67
N LEU A 127 1.92 -2.55 -7.37
CA LEU A 127 0.71 -1.74 -7.31
C LEU A 127 0.34 -1.51 -5.84
N LEU A 128 0.17 -0.24 -5.49
CA LEU A 128 -0.29 0.21 -4.18
C LEU A 128 -1.72 0.71 -4.32
N VAL A 129 -2.60 0.29 -3.41
CA VAL A 129 -4.02 0.67 -3.39
C VAL A 129 -4.36 1.16 -1.99
N ALA A 130 -5.04 2.30 -1.88
CA ALA A 130 -5.70 2.70 -0.63
C ALA A 130 -6.92 1.78 -0.42
N GLY A 131 -6.92 1.01 0.66
CA GLY A 131 -7.95 0.00 0.91
C GLY A 131 -7.64 -0.88 2.12
N GLU A 132 -8.66 -1.63 2.55
CA GLU A 132 -8.64 -2.46 3.75
C GLU A 132 -9.11 -3.88 3.43
N ALA A 133 -8.60 -4.85 4.19
CA ALA A 133 -9.10 -6.21 4.24
C ALA A 133 -9.70 -6.47 5.62
N ASP A 134 -11.02 -6.60 5.68
CA ASP A 134 -11.76 -6.90 6.92
C ASP A 134 -12.18 -8.37 6.97
N GLU A 135 -12.21 -8.96 8.16
CA GLU A 135 -12.84 -10.26 8.39
C GLU A 135 -14.34 -10.07 8.70
N ASP A 136 -15.23 -10.72 7.93
CA ASP A 136 -16.67 -10.76 8.24
C ASP A 136 -17.00 -11.76 9.37
N PHE A 137 -18.25 -11.78 9.85
CA PHE A 137 -18.69 -12.70 10.91
C PHE A 137 -18.59 -14.20 10.53
N GLU A 138 -18.36 -14.53 9.26
CA GLU A 138 -18.16 -15.90 8.76
C GLU A 138 -16.67 -16.21 8.52
N GLY A 139 -15.76 -15.29 8.87
CA GLY A 139 -14.31 -15.46 8.70
C GLY A 139 -13.80 -15.17 7.28
N ARG A 140 -14.64 -14.62 6.40
CA ARG A 140 -14.26 -14.30 5.02
C ARG A 140 -13.67 -12.90 4.94
N LEU A 141 -12.73 -12.71 4.03
CA LEU A 141 -12.17 -11.39 3.76
C LEU A 141 -13.11 -10.55 2.90
N VAL A 142 -13.37 -9.34 3.36
CA VAL A 142 -14.11 -8.29 2.69
C VAL A 142 -13.14 -7.19 2.31
N TRP A 143 -13.04 -6.90 1.02
CA TRP A 143 -12.08 -5.94 0.49
C TRP A 143 -12.75 -4.58 0.28
N ARG A 144 -12.21 -3.53 0.89
CA ARG A 144 -12.71 -2.15 0.76
C ARG A 144 -11.69 -1.30 0.05
N ARG A 145 -12.15 -0.48 -0.90
CA ARG A 145 -11.33 0.55 -1.54
C ARG A 145 -11.47 1.86 -0.80
N LEU A 146 -10.45 2.71 -0.90
CA LEU A 146 -10.39 4.05 -0.31
C LEU A 146 -10.56 4.00 1.21
N ASP A 147 -9.83 3.08 1.83
CA ASP A 147 -9.91 2.77 3.25
C ASP A 147 -8.52 2.86 3.91
N GLU A 148 -8.45 2.60 5.22
CA GLU A 148 -7.37 3.03 6.11
C GLU A 148 -5.97 2.47 5.80
N SER A 149 -5.85 1.39 5.02
CA SER A 149 -4.56 0.75 4.75
C SER A 149 -4.01 0.95 3.35
N VAL A 150 -2.73 0.57 3.21
CA VAL A 150 -2.03 0.39 1.95
C VAL A 150 -2.00 -1.10 1.63
N LEU A 151 -2.66 -1.48 0.54
CA LEU A 151 -2.59 -2.82 -0.03
C LEU A 151 -1.52 -2.85 -1.12
N ALA A 152 -0.49 -3.68 -0.94
CA ALA A 152 0.65 -3.79 -1.87
C ALA A 152 0.63 -5.11 -2.65
N PHE A 153 0.47 -5.03 -3.96
CA PHE A 153 0.36 -6.16 -4.89
C PHE A 153 1.59 -6.25 -5.79
N THR A 154 2.22 -7.43 -5.85
CA THR A 154 3.32 -7.71 -6.79
C THR A 154 2.83 -8.25 -8.15
N ASP A 155 1.58 -8.70 -8.22
CA ASP A 155 0.86 -8.98 -9.47
C ASP A 155 -0.38 -8.07 -9.56
N PRO A 156 -0.33 -6.96 -10.32
CA PRO A 156 -1.44 -6.03 -10.47
C PRO A 156 -2.74 -6.67 -10.97
N ASN A 157 -2.69 -7.81 -11.67
CA ASN A 157 -3.90 -8.47 -12.19
C ASN A 157 -4.77 -9.07 -11.09
N THR A 158 -4.18 -9.34 -9.91
CA THR A 158 -4.92 -9.88 -8.77
C THR A 158 -5.92 -8.88 -8.20
N VAL A 159 -5.64 -7.57 -8.30
CA VAL A 159 -6.53 -6.49 -7.86
C VAL A 159 -7.87 -6.51 -8.61
N GLU A 160 -7.84 -6.85 -9.91
CA GLU A 160 -9.05 -6.94 -10.74
C GLU A 160 -9.92 -8.16 -10.38
N GLN A 161 -9.34 -9.16 -9.72
CA GLN A 161 -10.03 -10.40 -9.35
C GLN A 161 -10.65 -10.34 -7.95
N LEU A 162 -10.28 -9.32 -7.16
CA LEU A 162 -10.83 -9.12 -5.83
C LEU A 162 -12.30 -8.72 -5.89
N GLN A 163 -13.09 -9.32 -4.99
CA GLN A 163 -14.48 -8.95 -4.77
C GLN A 163 -14.53 -7.74 -3.84
N TRP A 164 -14.43 -6.55 -4.43
CA TRP A 164 -14.53 -5.29 -3.70
C TRP A 164 -15.98 -5.06 -3.20
N ALA A 165 -16.13 -4.77 -1.92
CA ALA A 165 -17.41 -4.38 -1.32
C ALA A 165 -17.95 -3.07 -1.93
N SER A 166 -17.04 -2.17 -2.30
CA SER A 166 -17.33 -0.94 -3.03
C SER A 166 -16.88 -1.10 -4.49
N PRO A 167 -17.75 -0.90 -5.50
CA PRO A 167 -17.39 -1.06 -6.89
C PRO A 167 -16.19 -0.19 -7.27
N ARG A 168 -15.23 -0.76 -7.99
CA ARG A 168 -14.13 -0.01 -8.60
C ARG A 168 -14.70 0.89 -9.70
N ARG A 169 -14.74 2.19 -9.45
CA ARG A 169 -15.20 3.18 -10.44
C ARG A 169 -14.13 3.37 -11.51
N ARG A 170 -14.50 4.03 -12.61
CA ARG A 170 -13.54 4.36 -13.68
C ARG A 170 -12.48 5.30 -13.12
N LEU A 171 -11.24 4.81 -13.03
CA LEU A 171 -10.12 5.59 -12.56
C LEU A 171 -9.63 6.59 -13.61
N GLN A 172 -9.20 7.77 -13.14
CA GLN A 172 -8.51 8.75 -13.96
C GLN A 172 -7.01 8.56 -13.79
N ARG A 173 -6.36 8.08 -14.86
CA ARG A 173 -4.91 7.90 -14.90
C ARG A 173 -4.16 9.20 -15.13
N ILE A 174 -3.08 9.38 -14.38
CA ILE A 174 -2.07 10.42 -14.51
C ILE A 174 -0.71 9.74 -14.67
N THR A 175 0.05 10.12 -15.70
CA THR A 175 1.39 9.62 -16.03
C THR A 175 2.35 10.77 -16.22
#